data_AF-U2YIP6-F1
#
_entry.id   AF-U2YIP6-F1
#
_cell.length_a   1.000
_cell.length_b   1.000
_cell.length_c   1.000
_cell.angle_alpha   90.00
_cell.angle_beta   90.00
_cell.angle_gamma   90.00
#
_symmetry.space_group_name_H-M   'P 1'
#
loop_
_entity.id
_entity.type
_entity.pdbx_description
1 polymer ?
#
loop_
_entity_poly.entity_id
_entity_poly.type
_entity_poly.pdbx_seq_one_letter_code
_entity_poly.pdbx_strand_id
1 'polypeptide(L)' 'MKVYQSFIARLESGQRRVDVVELIKLSEVLGFDPTEIVDKLAKLSE' A
#
# COMPACT_ATOMS: atom_id res chain seq x y z
N MET A 1 1.27 -13.56 7.47
CA MET A 1 0.14 -13.23 6.57
C MET A 1 0.26 -14.11 5.31
N LYS A 2 -0.65 -15.08 5.09
CA LYS A 2 -0.74 -15.76 3.78
C LYS A 2 -1.50 -14.82 2.84
N VAL A 3 -0.77 -13.89 2.22
CA VAL A 3 -1.33 -13.04 1.16
C VAL A 3 -1.46 -13.88 -0.11
N TYR A 4 -2.61 -13.81 -0.77
CA TYR A 4 -2.80 -14.46 -2.07
C TYR A 4 -1.86 -13.81 -3.10
N GLN A 5 -1.10 -14.62 -3.85
CA GLN A 5 -0.24 -14.10 -4.93
C GLN A 5 -1.01 -13.25 -5.95
N SER A 6 -2.27 -13.60 -6.23
CA SER A 6 -3.15 -12.80 -7.08
C SER A 6 -3.46 -11.41 -6.52
N PHE A 7 -3.47 -11.25 -5.20
CA PHE A 7 -3.63 -9.95 -4.56
C PHE A 7 -2.39 -9.08 -4.76
N ILE A 8 -1.19 -9.64 -4.52
CA ILE A 8 0.08 -8.93 -4.70
C ILE A 8 0.27 -8.53 -6.18
N ALA A 9 0.02 -9.44 -7.11
CA ALA A 9 0.15 -9.15 -8.54
C ALA A 9 -0.78 -7.99 -9.01
N ARG A 10 -2.01 -7.93 -8.48
CA ARG A 10 -2.96 -6.84 -8.79
C ARG A 10 -2.59 -5.51 -8.13
N LEU A 11 -1.98 -5.57 -6.95
CA LEU A 11 -1.46 -4.40 -6.25
C LEU A 11 -0.28 -3.80 -7.04
N GLU A 12 0.71 -4.61 -7.40
CA GLU A 12 1.92 -4.17 -8.12
C GLU A 12 1.63 -3.64 -9.53
N SER A 13 0.60 -4.19 -10.18
CA SER A 13 0.13 -3.72 -11.50
C SER A 13 -0.78 -2.49 -11.44
N GLY A 14 -1.09 -1.96 -10.24
CA GLY A 14 -1.97 -0.80 -10.07
C GLY A 14 -3.45 -1.07 -10.39
N GLN A 15 -3.85 -2.34 -10.55
CA GLN A 15 -5.22 -2.76 -10.89
C GLN A 15 -6.16 -2.80 -9.69
N ARG A 16 -5.66 -2.48 -8.48
CA ARG A 16 -6.44 -2.49 -7.24
C ARG A 16 -5.98 -1.34 -6.34
N ARG A 17 -6.94 -0.59 -5.80
CA ARG A 17 -6.68 0.41 -4.76
C ARG A 17 -6.38 -0.26 -3.43
N VAL A 18 -5.57 0.37 -2.59
CA VAL A 18 -5.25 -0.06 -1.23
C VAL A 18 -6.03 0.80 -0.26
N ASP A 19 -6.74 0.20 0.69
CA ASP A 19 -7.37 0.97 1.77
C ASP A 19 -6.36 1.28 2.90
N VAL A 20 -6.74 2.16 3.83
CA VAL A 20 -5.85 2.61 4.90
C VAL A 20 -5.40 1.46 5.82
N VAL A 21 -6.28 0.49 6.10
CA VAL A 21 -5.94 -0.65 6.96
C VAL A 21 -4.96 -1.59 6.26
N GLU A 22 -5.13 -1.79 4.96
CA GLU A 22 -4.19 -2.54 4.13
C GLU A 22 -2.83 -1.85 4.04
N LEU A 23 -2.80 -0.52 3.92
CA LEU A 23 -1.56 0.26 3.93
C LEU A 23 -0.77 0.06 5.23
N ILE A 24 -1.44 0.12 6.38
CA ILE A 24 -0.81 -0.11 7.70
C ILE A 24 -0.26 -1.54 7.80
N LYS A 25 -1.00 -2.55 7.35
CA LYS A 25 -0.50 -3.94 7.36
C LYS A 25 0.70 -4.12 6.45
N LEU A 26 0.71 -3.47 5.28
CA LEU A 26 1.88 -3.46 4.40
C LEU A 26 3.07 -2.78 5.07
N SER A 27 2.84 -1.69 5.81
CA SER A 27 3.88 -0.93 6.51
C SER A 27 4.54 -1.75 7.63
N GLU A 28 3.76 -2.51 8.38
CA GLU A 28 4.26 -3.44 9.41
C GLU A 28 5.10 -4.57 8.81
N VAL A 29 4.68 -5.13 7.67
CA VAL A 29 5.36 -6.26 7.03
C VAL A 29 6.63 -5.83 6.29
N LEU A 30 6.60 -4.65 5.67
CA LEU A 30 7.69 -4.14 4.84
C LEU A 30 8.64 -3.17 5.58
N GLY A 31 8.27 -2.73 6.78
CA GLY A 31 9.11 -1.89 7.64
C GLY A 31 9.20 -0.43 7.18
N PHE A 32 8.06 0.19 6.85
CA PHE A 32 8.00 1.63 6.52
C PHE A 32 6.93 2.37 7.35
N ASP A 33 6.98 3.70 7.37
CA ASP A 33 5.94 4.52 7.99
C ASP A 33 4.82 4.84 6.96
N PRO A 34 3.56 4.42 7.22
CA PRO A 34 2.46 4.65 6.29
C PRO A 34 2.13 6.14 6.13
N THR A 35 2.46 6.99 7.10
CA THR A 35 2.20 8.44 7.05
C THR A 35 3.06 9.13 5.99
N GLU A 36 4.32 8.70 5.83
CA GLU A 36 5.21 9.22 4.78
C GLU A 36 4.68 8.93 3.37
N ILE A 37 4.03 7.78 3.18
CA ILE A 37 3.42 7.42 1.89
C ILE A 37 2.23 8.31 1.59
N VAL A 38 1.36 8.56 2.57
CA VAL A 38 0.20 9.44 2.40
C VAL A 38 0.65 10.87 2.09
N ASP A 39 1.66 11.39 2.79
CA ASP A 39 2.21 12.74 2.53
C ASP A 39 2.76 12.87 1.10
N LYS A 40 3.51 11.86 0.63
CA LYS A 40 4.01 11.81 -0.75
C LYS A 40 2.87 11.79 -1.77
N LEU A 41 1.81 11.02 -1.52
CA LEU A 41 0.65 10.93 -2.41
C LEU A 41 -0.14 12.24 -2.45
N ALA A 42 -0.30 12.92 -1.31
CA ALA A 42 -0.97 14.22 -1.24
C ALA A 42 -0.25 15.28 -2.09
N LYS A 43 1.09 15.32 -2.04
CA LYS A 43 1.92 16.21 -2.87
C LYS A 43 1.87 15.90 -4.36
N LEU A 44 1.60 14.64 -4.74
CA LEU A 44 1.50 14.23 -6.14
C LEU A 44 0.15 14.57 -6.77
N SER A 45 -0.85 14.92 -5.95
CA SER A 45 -2.18 15.32 -6.41
C SER A 45 -2.33 16.82 -6.69
N GLU A 46 -1.24 17.59 -6.53
CA GLU A 46 -1.10 19.00 -6.97
C GLU A 46 -0.58 19.10 -8.40
#